data_AF-A0A969G4V4-F1
#
_entry.id   AF-A0A969G4V4-F1
#
_cell.length_a   1.000
_cell.length_b   1.000
_cell.length_c   1.000
_cell.angle_alpha   90.00
_cell.angle_beta   90.00
_cell.angle_gamma   90.00
#
_symmetry.space_group_name_H-M   'P 1'
#
loop_
_entity.id
_entity.type
_entity.pdbx_description
1 polymer ?
#
loop_
_entity_poly.entity_id
_entity_poly.type
_entity_poly.pdbx_seq_one_letter_code
_entity_poly.pdbx_strand_id
1 'polypeptide(L)'
;MAWSKFFRQFSVTLGLAIATALPLDAVRAESIFDPYKTAIREQIPVGLSIRLPAKILLSPDKQNAIDNFAVRVFVSQNPTRMTLSLHSCKTGVTPCLVGSFVTENQASKDAQAELARHQNSGVRITLREGVRGYVIDNAQQQGAASFATMMWAQDNMIHTLSFPQEERQNMLYMGLSMANSDAIFRP
;
A
#
# COMPACT_ATOMS: atom_id res chain seq x y z
N MET A 1 15.26 28.03 -84.52
CA MET A 1 14.50 29.00 -83.70
C MET A 1 13.69 28.17 -82.72
N ALA A 2 14.15 28.08 -81.45
CA ALA A 2 13.53 28.75 -80.30
C ALA A 2 12.15 28.16 -79.98
N TRP A 3 11.77 27.70 -78.79
CA TRP A 3 12.22 28.02 -77.43
C TRP A 3 11.36 27.16 -76.48
N SER A 4 11.91 26.77 -75.31
CA SER A 4 11.19 26.52 -74.04
C SER A 4 10.06 25.46 -74.04
N LYS A 5 9.99 24.51 -73.10
CA LYS A 5 9.66 24.79 -71.70
C LYS A 5 10.05 23.58 -70.84
N PHE A 6 11.04 23.83 -69.98
CA PHE A 6 11.21 23.19 -68.69
C PHE A 6 10.02 23.55 -67.81
N PHE A 7 9.36 22.60 -67.16
CA PHE A 7 8.84 22.82 -65.79
C PHE A 7 8.73 21.48 -65.05
N ARG A 8 9.58 21.36 -64.03
CA ARG A 8 9.66 20.30 -63.03
C ARG A 8 8.34 20.19 -62.27
N GLN A 9 7.72 19.00 -62.28
CA GLN A 9 6.71 18.65 -61.28
C GLN A 9 7.42 18.13 -60.03
N PHE A 10 7.51 18.96 -59.00
CA PHE A 10 7.81 18.52 -57.64
C PHE A 10 6.49 18.05 -57.01
N SER A 11 6.31 16.74 -56.88
CA SER A 11 5.23 16.17 -56.08
C SER A 11 5.56 16.36 -54.61
N VAL A 12 4.84 17.26 -53.95
CA VAL A 12 4.86 17.43 -52.49
C VAL A 12 4.13 16.22 -51.91
N THR A 13 4.88 15.25 -51.40
CA THR A 13 4.34 14.18 -50.56
C THR A 13 3.88 14.78 -49.24
N LEU A 14 2.57 14.98 -49.11
CA LEU A 14 1.91 15.31 -47.86
C LEU A 14 2.00 14.08 -46.94
N GLY A 15 2.94 14.10 -45.99
CA GLY A 15 3.05 13.06 -44.97
C GLY A 15 1.82 13.10 -44.07
N LEU A 16 1.01 12.04 -44.11
CA LEU A 16 0.00 11.78 -43.08
C LEU A 16 0.72 11.65 -41.74
N ALA A 17 0.48 12.60 -40.83
CA ALA A 17 0.74 12.39 -39.42
C ALA A 17 -0.29 11.38 -38.91
N ILE A 18 0.08 10.09 -38.88
CA ILE A 18 -0.68 9.07 -38.18
C ILE A 18 -0.49 9.37 -36.69
N ALA A 19 -1.46 10.05 -36.10
CA ALA A 19 -1.61 10.08 -34.65
C ALA A 19 -1.94 8.65 -34.22
N THR A 20 -0.91 7.88 -33.87
CA THR A 20 -1.09 6.61 -33.19
C THR A 20 -1.64 6.95 -31.80
N ALA A 21 -2.95 6.92 -31.66
CA ALA A 21 -3.57 6.74 -30.36
C ALA A 21 -3.03 5.41 -29.83
N LEU A 22 -2.03 5.48 -28.97
CA LEU A 22 -1.61 4.32 -28.21
C LEU A 22 -2.87 3.83 -27.48
N PRO A 23 -3.27 2.55 -27.62
CA PRO A 23 -4.26 2.01 -26.73
C PRO A 23 -3.65 2.13 -25.32
N LEU A 24 -4.19 3.06 -24.54
CA LEU A 24 -4.07 3.01 -23.09
C LEU A 24 -4.89 1.80 -22.67
N ASP A 25 -4.30 0.63 -22.80
CA ASP A 25 -4.71 -0.48 -21.96
C ASP A 25 -4.68 0.07 -20.54
N ALA A 26 -5.83 0.06 -19.87
CA ALA A 26 -5.89 0.32 -18.45
C ALA A 26 -5.03 -0.77 -17.81
N VAL A 27 -3.75 -0.45 -17.60
CA VAL A 27 -2.81 -1.25 -16.82
C VAL A 27 -3.50 -1.40 -15.48
N ARG A 28 -4.16 -2.55 -15.27
CA ARG A 28 -4.76 -2.89 -13.99
C ARG A 28 -3.60 -2.80 -13.01
N ALA A 29 -3.60 -1.74 -12.21
CA ALA A 29 -2.51 -1.46 -11.28
C ALA A 29 -2.21 -2.75 -10.52
N GLU A 30 -0.97 -3.22 -10.60
CA GLU A 30 -0.57 -4.48 -9.95
C GLU A 30 -0.79 -4.37 -8.43
N SER A 31 -0.81 -3.13 -7.92
CA SER A 31 -1.15 -2.76 -6.56
C SER A 31 -2.27 -1.71 -6.51
N ILE A 32 -3.23 -1.88 -5.60
CA ILE A 32 -4.23 -0.83 -5.30
C ILE A 32 -3.59 0.49 -4.83
N PHE A 33 -2.32 0.44 -4.41
CA PHE A 33 -1.59 1.59 -3.91
C PHE A 33 -0.95 2.42 -5.01
N ASP A 34 -0.79 1.90 -6.23
CA ASP A 34 -0.08 2.62 -7.31
C ASP A 34 -0.64 4.02 -7.57
N PRO A 35 -1.98 4.23 -7.63
CA PRO A 35 -2.54 5.58 -7.77
C PRO A 35 -2.27 6.50 -6.59
N TYR A 36 -1.99 5.93 -5.41
CA TYR A 36 -1.79 6.65 -4.16
C TYR A 36 -0.32 6.78 -3.76
N LYS A 37 0.63 6.10 -4.43
CA LYS A 37 2.04 6.04 -4.01
C LYS A 37 2.68 7.43 -3.82
N THR A 38 2.41 8.36 -4.73
CA THR A 38 2.92 9.74 -4.63
C THR A 38 2.32 10.46 -3.42
N ALA A 39 0.99 10.43 -3.27
CA ALA A 39 0.30 11.06 -2.16
C ALA A 39 0.68 10.45 -0.80
N ILE A 40 0.89 9.13 -0.74
CA ILE A 40 1.42 8.43 0.43
C ILE A 40 2.81 8.95 0.75
N ARG A 41 3.72 8.99 -0.23
CA ARG A 41 5.11 9.45 -0.04
C ARG A 41 5.18 10.88 0.51
N GLU A 42 4.35 11.78 -0.01
CA GLU A 42 4.31 13.19 0.43
C GLU A 42 3.80 13.37 1.86
N GLN A 43 3.02 12.41 2.36
CA GLN A 43 2.46 12.44 3.71
C GLN A 43 3.29 11.69 4.75
N ILE A 44 4.26 10.85 4.34
CA ILE A 44 5.20 10.21 5.26
C ILE A 44 5.96 11.30 6.05
N PRO A 45 6.05 11.23 7.38
CA PRO A 45 6.95 12.09 8.15
C PRO A 45 8.40 11.93 7.72
N VAL A 46 9.17 13.02 7.75
CA VAL A 46 10.61 12.98 7.44
C VAL A 46 11.31 11.94 8.33
N GLY A 47 12.15 11.11 7.72
CA GLY A 47 12.86 10.05 8.43
C GLY A 47 12.05 8.79 8.71
N LEU A 48 10.76 8.73 8.34
CA LEU A 48 9.98 7.49 8.34
C LEU A 48 9.99 6.82 6.97
N SER A 49 9.78 5.50 6.99
CA SER A 49 9.47 4.73 5.80
C SER A 49 8.30 3.79 6.05
N ILE A 50 7.54 3.49 4.98
CA ILE A 50 6.45 2.53 5.01
C ILE A 50 6.66 1.49 3.91
N ARG A 51 6.41 0.23 4.24
CA ARG A 51 6.34 -0.88 3.28
C ARG A 51 4.86 -1.16 3.02
N LEU A 52 4.48 -1.49 1.79
CA LEU A 52 3.09 -1.79 1.42
C LEU A 52 3.03 -3.15 0.75
N PRO A 53 1.95 -3.93 0.95
CA PRO A 53 1.84 -5.22 0.31
C PRO A 53 1.65 -5.02 -1.20
N ALA A 54 2.14 -5.98 -1.99
CA ALA A 54 1.96 -5.94 -3.43
C ALA A 54 0.48 -5.88 -3.79
N LYS A 55 -0.36 -6.63 -3.07
CA LYS A 55 -1.81 -6.70 -3.27
C LYS A 55 -2.52 -6.68 -1.92
N ILE A 56 -3.70 -6.08 -1.87
CA ILE A 56 -4.64 -6.31 -0.76
C ILE A 56 -5.34 -7.63 -1.00
N LEU A 57 -5.19 -8.52 -0.03
CA LEU A 57 -5.84 -9.82 0.00
C LEU A 57 -6.96 -9.75 1.03
N LEU A 58 -8.18 -10.01 0.58
CA LEU A 58 -9.35 -10.15 1.43
C LEU A 58 -10.16 -11.36 0.98
N SER A 59 -11.06 -11.82 1.84
CA SER A 59 -12.11 -12.77 1.50
C SER A 59 -12.92 -12.32 0.26
N PRO A 60 -13.40 -13.25 -0.59
CA PRO A 60 -14.06 -12.91 -1.86
C PRO A 60 -15.24 -11.94 -1.74
N ASP A 61 -16.02 -12.04 -0.67
CA ASP A 61 -17.14 -11.15 -0.36
C ASP A 61 -16.67 -9.70 -0.12
N LYS A 62 -15.51 -9.52 0.52
CA LYS A 62 -14.89 -8.20 0.73
C LYS A 62 -14.05 -7.73 -0.46
N GLN A 63 -13.52 -8.66 -1.26
CA GLN A 63 -12.73 -8.36 -2.45
C GLN A 63 -13.55 -7.57 -3.48
N ASN A 64 -14.83 -7.90 -3.65
CA ASN A 64 -15.75 -7.18 -4.53
C ASN A 64 -16.00 -5.73 -4.11
N ALA A 65 -15.66 -5.36 -2.86
CA ALA A 65 -15.76 -4.00 -2.37
C ALA A 65 -14.49 -3.16 -2.64
N ILE A 66 -13.40 -3.76 -3.16
CA ILE A 66 -12.11 -3.07 -3.35
C ILE A 66 -12.21 -1.85 -4.26
N ASP A 67 -13.02 -1.89 -5.31
CA ASP A 67 -13.22 -0.76 -6.23
C ASP A 67 -13.85 0.47 -5.54
N ASN A 68 -14.42 0.25 -4.35
CA ASN A 68 -15.01 1.30 -3.51
C ASN A 68 -14.14 1.66 -2.30
N PHE A 69 -12.94 1.10 -2.18
CA PHE A 69 -12.09 1.37 -1.05
C PHE A 69 -11.56 2.80 -1.06
N ALA A 70 -11.46 3.37 0.15
CA ALA A 70 -10.76 4.61 0.39
C ALA A 70 -9.52 4.34 1.24
N VAL A 71 -8.38 4.82 0.74
CA VAL A 71 -7.13 4.83 1.49
C VAL A 71 -7.06 6.16 2.24
N ARG A 72 -6.95 6.11 3.57
CA ARG A 72 -6.78 7.29 4.42
C ARG A 72 -5.47 7.20 5.17
N VAL A 73 -4.70 8.28 5.11
CA VAL A 73 -3.40 8.40 5.77
C VAL A 73 -3.54 9.34 6.95
N PHE A 74 -3.11 8.87 8.12
CA PHE A 74 -3.07 9.63 9.36
C PHE A 74 -1.61 9.71 9.83
N VAL A 75 -1.22 10.89 10.29
CA VAL A 75 0.15 11.17 10.69
C VAL A 75 0.15 11.81 12.08
N SER A 76 1.02 11.33 12.96
CA SER A 76 1.34 11.95 14.24
C SER A 76 2.82 12.28 14.28
N GLN A 77 3.17 13.41 14.90
CA GLN A 77 4.56 13.82 15.13
C GLN A 77 5.06 13.45 16.54
N ASN A 78 4.15 13.11 17.46
CA ASN A 78 4.50 12.76 18.84
C ASN A 78 3.56 11.65 19.39
N PRO A 79 3.98 10.37 19.36
CA PRO A 79 5.19 9.86 18.72
C PRO A 79 5.10 9.96 17.19
N THR A 80 6.25 10.01 16.50
CA THR A 80 6.30 10.02 15.03
C THR A 80 5.76 8.69 14.49
N ARG A 81 4.55 8.75 13.92
CA ARG A 81 3.78 7.59 13.47
C ARG A 81 3.04 7.93 12.20
N MET A 82 2.97 6.97 11.29
CA MET A 82 2.07 7.02 10.15
C MET A 82 1.17 5.80 10.16
N THR A 83 -0.13 6.02 9.97
CA THR A 83 -1.15 5.00 9.84
C THR A 83 -1.81 5.15 8.48
N LEU A 84 -1.67 4.14 7.63
CA LEU A 84 -2.49 3.98 6.43
C LEU A 84 -3.65 3.06 6.79
N SER A 85 -4.87 3.53 6.58
CA SER A 85 -6.08 2.76 6.85
C SER A 85 -6.87 2.53 5.58
N LEU A 86 -7.42 1.33 5.47
CA LEU A 86 -8.25 0.88 4.37
C LEU A 86 -9.71 0.91 4.81
N HIS A 87 -10.56 1.59 4.06
CA HIS A 87 -11.98 1.75 4.37
C HIS A 87 -12.82 1.21 3.23
N SER A 88 -13.89 0.47 3.52
CA SER A 88 -14.83 -0.03 2.52
C SER A 88 -15.81 1.03 2.00
N CYS A 89 -15.73 2.26 2.54
CA CYS A 89 -16.57 3.37 2.17
C CYS A 89 -15.76 4.63 1.85
N LYS A 90 -16.18 5.37 0.81
CA LYS A 90 -15.59 6.67 0.46
C LYS A 90 -16.02 7.77 1.43
N THR A 91 -17.31 7.77 1.77
CA THR A 91 -17.96 8.70 2.71
C THR A 91 -18.83 7.89 3.68
N GLY A 92 -18.98 8.33 4.93
CA GLY A 92 -19.86 7.64 5.87
C GLY A 92 -19.61 7.92 7.35
N VAL A 93 -20.65 7.68 8.15
CA VAL A 93 -20.74 7.88 9.62
C VAL A 93 -20.57 6.58 10.40
N THR A 94 -20.55 5.43 9.71
CA THR A 94 -20.44 4.08 10.29
C THR A 94 -19.00 3.55 10.20
N PRO A 95 -18.59 2.62 11.10
CA PRO A 95 -17.27 2.03 11.02
C PRO A 95 -17.17 1.16 9.77
N CYS A 96 -16.42 1.62 8.77
CA CYS A 96 -16.14 0.91 7.52
C CYS A 96 -14.63 0.55 7.41
N LEU A 97 -13.91 0.56 8.53
CA LEU A 97 -12.50 0.18 8.60
C LEU A 97 -12.34 -1.30 8.25
N VAL A 98 -11.60 -1.57 7.18
CA VAL A 98 -11.25 -2.92 6.71
C VAL A 98 -9.95 -3.38 7.35
N GLY A 99 -9.01 -2.47 7.57
CA GLY A 99 -7.71 -2.78 8.15
C GLY A 99 -6.77 -1.60 8.15
N SER A 100 -5.59 -1.77 8.72
CA SER A 100 -4.58 -0.72 8.78
C SER A 100 -3.15 -1.26 8.71
N PHE A 101 -2.28 -0.37 8.26
CA PHE A 101 -0.83 -0.50 8.20
C PHE A 101 -0.26 0.67 9.00
N VAL A 102 0.52 0.37 10.02
CA VAL A 102 1.16 1.37 10.87
C VAL A 102 2.66 1.24 10.73
N THR A 103 3.36 2.37 10.66
CA THR A 103 4.81 2.42 10.75
C THR A 103 5.22 3.47 11.78
N GLU A 104 6.20 3.13 12.60
CA GLU A 104 6.76 3.97 13.66
C GLU A 104 8.28 3.82 13.69
N ASN A 105 8.97 4.86 14.15
CA ASN A 105 10.41 4.76 14.36
C ASN A 105 10.72 3.73 15.45
N GLN A 106 11.74 2.89 15.24
CA GLN A 106 12.16 1.89 16.23
C GLN A 106 12.66 2.52 17.54
N ALA A 107 13.05 3.80 17.56
CA ALA A 107 13.37 4.53 18.78
C ALA A 107 12.14 4.97 19.60
N SER A 108 10.91 4.83 19.08
CA SER A 108 9.68 5.13 19.81
C SER A 108 9.51 4.16 20.98
N LYS A 109 9.48 4.69 22.21
CA LYS A 109 9.29 3.90 23.43
C LYS A 109 7.97 3.13 23.41
N ASP A 110 6.91 3.76 22.92
CA ASP A 110 5.57 3.15 22.84
C ASP A 110 5.55 2.01 21.83
N ALA A 111 6.18 2.20 20.66
CA ALA A 111 6.26 1.17 19.63
C ALA A 111 7.12 -0.02 20.09
N GLN A 112 8.21 0.25 20.83
CA GLN A 112 9.02 -0.81 21.46
C GLN A 112 8.25 -1.60 22.51
N ALA A 113 7.48 -0.91 23.37
CA ALA A 113 6.65 -1.57 24.36
C ALA A 113 5.59 -2.46 23.68
N GLU A 114 4.95 -1.98 22.61
CA GLU A 114 3.99 -2.77 21.83
C GLU A 114 4.64 -3.99 21.17
N LEU A 115 5.82 -3.81 20.57
CA LEU A 115 6.58 -4.90 19.97
C LEU A 115 6.97 -5.95 21.00
N ALA A 116 7.41 -5.54 22.20
CA ALA A 116 7.71 -6.44 23.30
C ALA A 116 6.47 -7.22 23.75
N ARG A 117 5.28 -6.60 23.79
CA ARG A 117 4.03 -7.34 24.04
C ARG A 117 3.78 -8.39 22.97
N HIS A 118 3.89 -8.03 21.68
CA HIS A 118 3.73 -8.97 20.58
C HIS A 118 4.74 -10.13 20.64
N GLN A 119 5.99 -9.85 21.04
CA GLN A 119 7.01 -10.89 21.23
C GLN A 119 6.65 -11.87 22.34
N ASN A 120 6.01 -11.39 23.41
CA ASN A 120 5.70 -12.19 24.60
C ASN A 120 4.41 -12.99 24.47
N SER A 121 3.38 -12.46 23.80
CA SER A 121 2.06 -13.10 23.70
C SER A 121 1.72 -13.62 22.31
N GLY A 122 2.43 -13.19 21.27
CA GLY A 122 2.13 -13.52 19.89
C GLY A 122 2.80 -14.80 19.40
N VAL A 123 2.23 -15.38 18.35
CA VAL A 123 2.84 -16.48 17.59
C VAL A 123 3.94 -15.90 16.71
N ARG A 124 5.17 -16.38 16.90
CA ARG A 124 6.33 -15.99 16.10
C ARG A 124 6.26 -16.62 14.70
N ILE A 125 6.50 -15.81 13.68
CA ILE A 125 6.60 -16.22 12.27
C ILE A 125 7.87 -15.65 11.63
N THR A 126 8.38 -16.32 10.60
CA THR A 126 9.48 -15.81 9.78
C THR A 126 8.88 -15.12 8.55
N LEU A 127 9.14 -13.82 8.40
CA LEU A 127 8.66 -13.04 7.24
C LEU A 127 9.67 -13.07 6.08
N ARG A 128 10.95 -13.06 6.38
CA ARG A 128 12.05 -13.31 5.44
C ARG A 128 13.30 -13.64 6.24
N GLU A 129 14.38 -13.98 5.55
CA GLU A 129 15.66 -14.15 6.21
C GLU A 129 16.01 -12.91 7.06
N GLY A 130 16.30 -13.13 8.35
CA GLY A 130 16.61 -12.09 9.32
C GLY A 130 15.41 -11.31 9.89
N VAL A 131 14.20 -11.44 9.35
CA VAL A 131 13.03 -10.67 9.81
C VAL A 131 11.97 -11.59 10.40
N ARG A 132 11.65 -11.36 11.67
CA ARG A 132 10.65 -12.11 12.44
C ARG A 132 9.44 -11.24 12.73
N GLY A 133 8.25 -11.77 12.47
CA GLY A 133 6.98 -11.18 12.85
C GLY A 133 6.35 -11.91 14.04
N TYR A 134 5.42 -11.24 14.69
CA TYR A 134 4.71 -11.72 15.87
C TYR A 134 3.23 -11.41 15.73
N VAL A 135 2.38 -12.43 15.82
CA VAL A 135 0.95 -12.34 15.50
C VAL A 135 0.13 -12.57 16.76
N ILE A 136 -0.75 -11.64 17.11
CA ILE A 136 -1.74 -11.79 18.18
C ILE A 136 -3.13 -11.87 17.54
N ASP A 137 -3.89 -12.89 17.93
CA ASP A 137 -5.30 -12.99 17.60
C ASP A 137 -6.11 -12.51 18.82
N ASN A 138 -6.69 -11.30 18.76
CA ASN A 138 -7.50 -10.78 19.87
C ASN A 138 -8.90 -11.41 19.84
N ALA A 139 -9.02 -12.63 20.37
CA ALA A 139 -10.26 -13.40 20.38
C ALA A 139 -11.32 -12.92 21.39
N GLN A 140 -11.14 -11.76 22.05
CA GLN A 140 -12.04 -11.32 23.13
C GLN A 140 -12.40 -9.84 23.04
N GLN A 141 -13.60 -9.58 22.52
CA GLN A 141 -14.66 -8.84 23.21
C GLN A 141 -15.99 -9.10 22.49
N GLN A 142 -16.93 -9.76 23.17
CA GLN A 142 -18.30 -9.97 22.67
C GLN A 142 -18.91 -8.61 22.27
N GLY A 143 -19.09 -8.39 20.97
CA GLY A 143 -19.80 -7.23 20.42
C GLY A 143 -18.99 -6.27 19.54
N ALA A 144 -17.65 -6.35 19.52
CA ALA A 144 -16.80 -5.60 18.60
C ALA A 144 -16.15 -6.53 17.56
N ALA A 145 -15.85 -6.02 16.36
CA ALA A 145 -15.06 -6.77 15.39
C ALA A 145 -13.69 -7.10 16.00
N SER A 146 -13.37 -8.38 16.15
CA SER A 146 -12.08 -8.86 16.63
C SER A 146 -11.02 -8.65 15.54
N PHE A 147 -9.94 -7.96 15.85
CA PHE A 147 -8.81 -7.77 14.94
C PHE A 147 -7.65 -8.69 15.32
N ALA A 148 -7.07 -9.35 14.33
CA ALA A 148 -5.73 -9.92 14.43
C ALA A 148 -4.71 -8.81 14.14
N THR A 149 -3.62 -8.80 14.91
CA THR A 149 -2.50 -7.88 14.72
C THR A 149 -1.21 -8.65 14.46
N MET A 150 -0.39 -8.12 13.57
CA MET A 150 0.95 -8.65 13.31
C MET A 150 1.96 -7.51 13.36
N MET A 151 3.02 -7.69 14.15
CA MET A 151 4.05 -6.67 14.35
C MET A 151 5.45 -7.22 14.08
N TRP A 152 6.32 -6.41 13.48
CA TRP A 152 7.74 -6.73 13.29
C TRP A 152 8.60 -5.47 13.24
N ALA A 153 9.92 -5.64 13.41
CA ALA A 153 10.90 -4.59 13.23
C ALA A 153 11.74 -4.84 11.97
N GLN A 154 11.98 -3.79 11.18
CA GLN A 154 12.77 -3.83 9.96
C GLN A 154 13.20 -2.40 9.58
N ASP A 155 14.43 -2.22 9.08
CA ASP A 155 14.94 -0.93 8.57
C ASP A 155 14.77 0.27 9.53
N ASN A 156 15.03 0.07 10.82
CA ASN A 156 14.82 1.06 11.90
C ASN A 156 13.35 1.51 12.07
N MET A 157 12.40 0.73 11.56
CA MET A 157 10.97 0.92 11.74
C MET A 157 10.36 -0.26 12.50
N ILE A 158 9.25 0.00 13.18
CA ILE A 158 8.33 -1.02 13.68
C ILE A 158 7.06 -0.91 12.85
N HIS A 159 6.68 -2.02 12.23
CA HIS A 159 5.51 -2.12 11.37
C HIS A 159 4.42 -2.93 12.05
N THR A 160 3.17 -2.50 11.89
CA THR A 160 1.98 -3.21 12.39
C THR A 160 0.96 -3.37 11.28
N LEU A 161 0.42 -4.58 11.13
CA LEU A 161 -0.80 -4.85 10.37
C LEU A 161 -1.93 -5.13 11.34
N SER A 162 -3.11 -4.62 11.04
CA SER A 162 -4.32 -4.93 11.78
C SER A 162 -5.45 -5.20 10.81
N PHE A 163 -6.00 -6.40 10.85
CA PHE A 163 -7.14 -6.81 10.02
C PHE A 163 -8.13 -7.63 10.85
N PRO A 164 -9.41 -7.68 10.46
CA PRO A 164 -10.39 -8.56 11.08
C PRO A 164 -9.87 -9.99 11.18
N GLN A 165 -10.19 -10.68 12.26
CA GLN A 165 -9.65 -12.00 12.56
C GLN A 165 -9.96 -13.03 11.47
N GLU A 166 -11.10 -12.92 10.79
CA GLU A 166 -11.45 -13.74 9.64
C GLU A 166 -10.48 -13.56 8.45
N GLU A 167 -9.78 -12.43 8.36
CA GLU A 167 -8.76 -12.13 7.35
C GLU A 167 -7.33 -12.51 7.80
N ARG A 168 -7.17 -13.16 8.95
CA ARG A 168 -5.86 -13.45 9.53
C ARG A 168 -4.89 -14.08 8.53
N GLN A 169 -5.33 -15.11 7.78
CA GLN A 169 -4.45 -15.77 6.80
C GLN A 169 -4.01 -14.81 5.68
N ASN A 170 -4.93 -13.97 5.20
CA ASN A 170 -4.63 -12.95 4.20
C ASN A 170 -3.67 -11.89 4.74
N MET A 171 -3.84 -11.47 6.00
CA MET A 171 -2.93 -10.57 6.70
C MET A 171 -1.50 -11.15 6.77
N LEU A 172 -1.35 -12.45 7.03
CA LEU A 172 -0.01 -13.09 7.05
C LEU A 172 0.67 -13.03 5.68
N TYR A 173 -0.07 -13.29 4.60
CA TYR A 173 0.46 -13.18 3.24
C TYR A 173 0.81 -11.73 2.87
N MET A 174 -0.01 -10.76 3.29
CA MET A 174 0.31 -9.34 3.11
C MET A 174 1.57 -8.94 3.90
N GLY A 175 1.71 -9.41 5.14
CA GLY A 175 2.91 -9.24 5.96
C GLY A 175 4.18 -9.76 5.31
N LEU A 176 4.12 -10.99 4.80
CA LEU A 176 5.19 -11.61 4.03
C LEU A 176 5.55 -10.75 2.81
N SER A 177 4.56 -10.29 2.05
CA SER A 177 4.77 -9.43 0.89
C SER A 177 5.43 -8.10 1.28
N MET A 178 5.02 -7.46 2.37
CA MET A 178 5.56 -6.19 2.84
C MET A 178 7.01 -6.28 3.32
N ALA A 179 7.37 -7.35 4.04
CA ALA A 179 8.74 -7.55 4.48
C ALA A 179 9.72 -7.70 3.30
N ASN A 180 9.21 -8.16 2.14
CA ASN A 180 9.96 -8.35 0.90
C ASN A 180 9.79 -7.21 -0.12
N SER A 181 8.96 -6.20 0.15
CA SER A 181 8.76 -5.07 -0.77
C SER A 181 9.93 -4.08 -0.69
N ASP A 182 9.91 -3.03 -1.52
CA ASP A 182 10.71 -1.83 -1.23
C ASP A 182 10.00 -0.95 -0.21
N ALA A 183 10.78 -0.17 0.54
CA ALA A 183 10.24 0.84 1.43
C ALA A 183 9.99 2.14 0.66
N ILE A 184 8.83 2.76 0.88
CA ILE A 184 8.55 4.12 0.45
C ILE A 184 9.08 5.01 1.56
N PHE A 185 10.11 5.79 1.27
CA PHE A 185 10.81 6.64 2.23
C PHE A 185 10.63 8.11 1.86
N ARG A 186 10.58 8.97 2.89
CA ARG A 186 10.73 10.42 2.73
C ARG A 186 12.07 10.85 3.34
N PRO A 187 13.04 11.28 2.51
CA PRO A 187 14.33 11.76 2.97
C PRO A 187 14.22 13.01 3.85
#